data_AF-A0A352EWK3-F1
#
_entry.id   AF-A0A352EWK3-F1
#
_cell.length_a   1.000
_cell.length_b   1.000
_cell.length_c   1.000
_cell.angle_alpha   90.00
_cell.angle_beta   90.00
_cell.angle_gamma   90.00
#
_symmetry.space_group_name_H-M   'P 1'
#
loop_
_entity.id
_entity.type
_entity.pdbx_description
1 polymer ?
#
loop_
_entity_poly.entity_id
_entity_poly.type
_entity_poly.pdbx_seq_one_letter_code
_entity_poly.pdbx_strand_id
1 'polypeptide(L)'
;MWAFGGAHNLNILMNGWQNAYILLVIILLQLAAACLLWKRARFGYLILLLSMLGALVFGGYYHFVLAGADNVSTVAHYSMRSWGQVFRVSAVVLALVEFAGWWQELLDWGNVNRESLSAVNGEW
;
A
#
# COMPACT_ATOMS: atom_id res chain seq x y z
N MET A 1 -27.66 -24.35 11.21
CA MET A 1 -26.64 -24.73 10.18
C MET A 1 -26.17 -23.45 9.53
N TRP A 2 -24.86 -23.18 9.57
CA TRP A 2 -24.24 -21.92 9.19
C TRP A 2 -24.22 -21.75 7.67
N ALA A 3 -24.76 -20.64 7.15
CA ALA A 3 -24.64 -20.25 5.75
C ALA A 3 -23.35 -19.43 5.52
N PHE A 4 -22.18 -20.04 5.76
CA PHE A 4 -20.90 -19.51 5.29
C PHE A 4 -20.52 -20.28 4.02
N GLY A 5 -20.82 -19.73 2.85
CA GLY A 5 -20.44 -20.39 1.58
C GLY A 5 -21.04 -19.83 0.30
N GLY A 6 -21.91 -18.80 0.37
CA GLY A 6 -22.66 -18.30 -0.80
C GLY A 6 -22.11 -17.05 -1.49
N ALA A 7 -20.93 -16.54 -1.14
CA ALA A 7 -20.43 -15.24 -1.62
C ALA A 7 -19.24 -15.32 -2.59
N HIS A 8 -18.93 -16.48 -3.18
CA HIS A 8 -17.82 -16.65 -4.13
C HIS A 8 -18.17 -16.28 -5.59
N ASN A 9 -19.17 -15.44 -5.83
CA ASN A 9 -19.57 -15.01 -7.19
C ASN A 9 -19.96 -13.53 -7.28
N LEU A 10 -19.46 -12.69 -6.38
CA LEU A 10 -19.38 -11.26 -6.67
C LEU A 10 -18.24 -11.09 -7.69
N ASN A 11 -18.57 -11.17 -8.97
CA ASN A 11 -17.72 -10.80 -10.10
C ASN A 11 -17.41 -9.29 -10.04
N ILE A 12 -16.76 -8.85 -8.97
CA ILE A 12 -15.99 -7.62 -8.95
C ILE A 12 -14.71 -7.98 -9.71
N LEU A 13 -14.83 -8.10 -11.04
CA LEU A 13 -13.73 -8.49 -11.91
C LEU A 13 -12.74 -7.34 -11.93
N MET A 14 -11.77 -7.43 -11.03
CA MET A 14 -10.61 -6.55 -11.05
C MET A 14 -9.80 -6.85 -12.29
N ASN A 15 -9.33 -5.80 -12.94
CA ASN A 15 -8.66 -5.92 -14.21
C ASN A 15 -7.33 -6.67 -14.07
N GLY A 16 -6.92 -7.44 -15.08
CA GLY A 16 -5.72 -8.29 -15.01
C GLY A 16 -4.45 -7.52 -14.62
N TRP A 17 -4.31 -6.29 -15.12
CA TRP A 17 -3.19 -5.40 -14.79
C TRP A 17 -3.26 -4.83 -13.37
N GLN A 18 -4.46 -4.57 -12.83
CA GLN A 18 -4.62 -4.18 -11.43
C GLN A 18 -4.18 -5.32 -10.51
N ASN A 19 -4.59 -6.56 -10.80
CA ASN A 19 -4.14 -7.72 -10.05
C ASN A 19 -2.62 -7.91 -10.13
N ALA A 20 -2.03 -7.74 -11.32
CA ALA A 20 -0.59 -7.79 -11.48
C ALA A 20 0.12 -6.68 -10.67
N TYR A 21 -0.41 -5.46 -10.68
CA TYR A 21 0.13 -4.35 -9.89
C TYR A 21 0.08 -4.62 -8.40
N ILE A 22 -1.07 -5.07 -7.88
CA ILE A 22 -1.23 -5.43 -6.47
C ILE A 22 -0.22 -6.52 -6.09
N LEU A 23 -0.14 -7.60 -6.87
CA LEU A 23 0.78 -8.69 -6.59
C LEU A 23 2.24 -8.22 -6.61
N LEU A 24 2.66 -7.48 -7.64
CA LEU A 24 4.05 -7.10 -7.81
C LEU A 24 4.47 -5.97 -6.85
N VAL A 25 3.69 -4.89 -6.79
CA VAL A 25 4.07 -3.65 -6.10
C VAL A 25 3.63 -3.66 -4.63
N ILE A 26 2.39 -4.08 -4.38
CA ILE A 26 1.82 -4.02 -3.03
C ILE A 26 2.24 -5.25 -2.22
N ILE A 27 2.45 -6.41 -2.84
CA ILE A 27 2.83 -7.62 -2.09
C ILE A 27 4.33 -7.90 -2.24
N LEU A 28 4.79 -8.25 -3.45
CA LEU A 28 6.14 -8.79 -3.63
C LEU A 28 7.24 -7.77 -3.36
N LEU A 29 7.10 -6.51 -3.79
CA LEU A 29 8.11 -5.47 -3.52
C LEU A 29 8.22 -5.15 -2.02
N GLN A 30 7.11 -5.18 -1.27
CA GLN A 30 7.13 -4.95 0.18
C GLN A 30 7.87 -6.09 0.90
N LEU A 31 7.62 -7.35 0.50
CA LEU A 31 8.34 -8.51 1.04
C LEU A 31 9.82 -8.48 0.67
N ALA A 32 10.13 -8.16 -0.58
CA ALA A 32 11.51 -8.03 -1.05
C ALA A 32 12.25 -6.93 -0.28
N ALA A 33 11.61 -5.78 -0.06
CA ALA A 33 12.16 -4.69 0.74
C ALA A 33 12.43 -5.13 2.18
N ALA A 34 11.47 -5.81 2.83
CA ALA A 34 11.64 -6.32 4.18
C ALA A 34 12.86 -7.27 4.30
N CYS A 35 13.03 -8.18 3.34
CA CYS A 35 14.22 -9.04 3.29
C CYS A 35 15.51 -8.24 3.05
N LEU A 36 15.45 -7.19 2.24
CA LEU A 36 16.61 -6.41 1.84
C LEU A 36 17.07 -5.44 2.94
N LEU A 37 16.17 -4.98 3.81
CA LEU A 37 16.52 -4.16 4.98
C LEU A 37 17.57 -4.84 5.86
N TRP A 38 17.53 -6.17 6.00
CA TRP A 38 18.51 -6.93 6.78
C TRP A 38 19.89 -7.09 6.12
N LYS A 39 20.00 -6.88 4.81
CA LYS A 39 21.24 -7.17 4.05
C LYS A 39 21.86 -5.91 3.44
N ARG A 40 21.02 -5.00 2.97
CA ARG A 40 21.37 -3.80 2.21
C ARG A 40 20.35 -2.70 2.50
N ALA A 41 20.39 -2.16 3.72
CA ALA A 41 19.44 -1.18 4.25
C ALA A 41 19.09 -0.07 3.25
N ARG A 42 20.09 0.57 2.61
CA ARG A 42 19.87 1.62 1.61
C ARG A 42 18.93 1.23 0.48
N PHE A 43 19.12 0.04 -0.09
CA PHE A 43 18.26 -0.45 -1.16
C PHE A 43 16.92 -0.93 -0.62
N GLY A 44 16.90 -1.52 0.59
CA GLY A 44 15.66 -1.91 1.26
C GLY A 44 14.73 -0.72 1.48
N TYR A 45 15.23 0.36 2.08
CA TYR A 45 14.48 1.60 2.28
C TYR A 45 14.01 2.22 0.96
N LEU A 46 14.85 2.24 -0.06
CA LEU A 46 14.45 2.78 -1.37
C LEU A 46 13.31 1.98 -2.02
N ILE A 47 13.39 0.65 -2.00
CA ILE A 47 12.34 -0.20 -2.56
C ILE A 47 11.05 -0.06 -1.73
N LEU A 48 11.16 -0.03 -0.41
CA LEU A 48 10.02 0.14 0.48
C LEU A 48 9.32 1.48 0.24
N LEU A 49 10.10 2.56 0.18
CA LEU A 49 9.63 3.91 -0.14
C LEU A 49 8.82 3.96 -1.44
N LEU A 50 9.37 3.40 -2.51
CA LEU A 50 8.71 3.38 -3.82
C LEU A 50 7.46 2.50 -3.81
N SER A 51 7.50 1.35 -3.14
CA SER A 51 6.35 0.45 -3.04
C SER A 51 5.20 1.04 -2.21
N MET A 52 5.50 1.75 -1.12
CA MET A 52 4.51 2.43 -0.29
C MET A 52 3.92 3.64 -1.00
N LEU A 53 4.74 4.42 -1.71
CA LEU A 53 4.22 5.49 -2.57
C LEU A 53 3.30 4.92 -3.67
N GLY A 54 3.72 3.82 -4.28
CA GLY A 54 2.93 3.11 -5.29
C GLY A 54 1.61 2.59 -4.74
N ALA A 55 1.59 2.06 -3.52
CA ALA A 55 0.38 1.61 -2.83
C ALA A 55 -0.54 2.81 -2.53
N LEU A 56 0.00 3.90 -1.95
CA LEU A 56 -0.76 5.11 -1.64
C LEU A 56 -1.41 5.73 -2.87
N VAL A 57 -0.68 5.84 -3.98
CA VAL A 57 -1.21 6.41 -5.24
C VAL A 57 -2.28 5.50 -5.82
N PHE A 58 -2.04 4.19 -5.86
CA PHE A 58 -2.98 3.22 -6.41
C PHE A 58 -4.26 3.15 -5.57
N GLY A 59 -4.12 2.89 -4.26
CA GLY A 59 -5.24 2.84 -3.31
C GLY A 59 -5.96 4.18 -3.23
N GLY A 60 -5.23 5.30 -3.18
CA GLY A 60 -5.80 6.65 -3.19
C GLY A 60 -6.68 6.90 -4.42
N TYR A 61 -6.19 6.52 -5.60
CA TYR A 61 -6.95 6.69 -6.84
C TYR A 61 -8.20 5.82 -6.88
N TYR A 62 -8.09 4.52 -6.59
CA TYR A 62 -9.22 3.60 -6.71
C TYR A 62 -10.25 3.76 -5.57
N HIS A 63 -9.79 3.95 -4.33
CA HIS A 63 -10.70 4.10 -3.20
C HIS A 63 -11.43 5.44 -3.19
N PHE A 64 -10.82 6.52 -3.66
CA PHE A 64 -11.38 7.86 -3.48
C PHE A 64 -11.71 8.60 -4.79
N VAL A 65 -11.02 8.32 -5.90
CA VAL A 65 -11.14 9.13 -7.12
C VAL A 65 -11.96 8.42 -8.20
N LEU A 66 -11.54 7.23 -8.62
CA LEU A 66 -12.21 6.50 -9.69
C LEU A 66 -13.48 5.85 -9.15
N ALA A 67 -14.64 6.23 -9.70
CA ALA A 67 -15.89 5.54 -9.39
C ALA A 67 -15.82 4.09 -9.87
N GLY A 68 -16.12 3.15 -8.97
CA GLY A 68 -15.87 1.74 -9.21
C GLY A 68 -16.27 0.88 -8.02
N ALA A 69 -16.10 -0.43 -8.15
CA ALA A 69 -16.49 -1.38 -7.12
C ALA A 69 -15.67 -1.25 -5.82
N ASP A 70 -14.52 -0.59 -5.88
CA ASP A 70 -13.61 -0.31 -4.77
C ASP A 70 -13.66 1.17 -4.31
N ASN A 71 -14.62 1.96 -4.77
CA ASN A 71 -14.70 3.37 -4.40
C ASN A 71 -15.59 3.61 -3.18
N VAL A 72 -15.16 4.43 -2.22
CA VAL A 72 -15.89 4.72 -0.97
C VAL A 72 -17.25 5.38 -1.17
N SER A 73 -17.46 6.10 -2.27
CA SER A 73 -18.74 6.71 -2.62
C SER A 73 -19.68 5.70 -3.29
N THR A 74 -19.15 4.91 -4.22
CA THR A 74 -19.88 3.87 -4.94
C THR A 74 -20.33 2.77 -3.99
N VAL A 75 -19.42 2.25 -3.16
CA VAL A 75 -19.74 1.22 -2.16
C VAL A 75 -20.79 1.73 -1.16
N ALA A 76 -20.68 2.98 -0.70
CA ALA A 76 -21.66 3.56 0.22
C ALA A 76 -23.07 3.70 -0.39
N HIS A 77 -23.16 3.81 -1.71
CA HIS A 77 -24.43 3.90 -2.43
C HIS A 77 -25.10 2.52 -2.62
N TYR A 78 -24.33 1.47 -2.90
CA TYR A 78 -24.86 0.16 -3.30
C TYR A 78 -24.84 -0.92 -2.19
N SER A 79 -24.13 -0.71 -1.08
CA SER A 79 -24.02 -1.70 0.00
C SER A 79 -24.99 -1.45 1.17
N MET A 80 -25.26 -2.50 1.95
CA MET A 80 -25.91 -2.35 3.25
C MET A 80 -25.16 -1.31 4.09
N ARG A 81 -25.90 -0.42 4.76
CA ARG A 81 -25.37 0.76 5.44
C ARG A 81 -24.17 0.48 6.36
N SER A 82 -24.13 -0.69 7.00
CA SER A 82 -23.02 -1.11 7.88
C SER A 82 -21.73 -1.43 7.11
N TRP A 83 -21.82 -2.14 5.99
CA TRP A 83 -20.65 -2.56 5.21
C TRP A 83 -19.95 -1.37 4.54
N GLY A 84 -20.71 -0.45 3.93
CA GLY A 84 -20.14 0.73 3.31
C GLY A 84 -19.39 1.64 4.29
N GLN A 85 -19.81 1.69 5.56
CA GLN A 85 -19.10 2.43 6.60
C GLN A 85 -17.78 1.74 6.99
N VAL A 86 -17.80 0.42 7.20
CA VAL A 86 -16.58 -0.35 7.49
C VAL A 86 -15.56 -0.17 6.36
N PHE A 87 -16.00 -0.32 5.11
CA PHE A 87 -15.15 -0.13 3.93
C PHE A 87 -14.50 1.26 3.90
N ARG A 88 -15.31 2.31 4.11
CA ARG A 88 -14.82 3.70 4.12
C ARG A 88 -13.79 3.94 5.21
N VAL A 89 -14.06 3.46 6.43
CA VAL A 89 -13.12 3.60 7.55
C VAL A 89 -11.82 2.86 7.24
N SER A 90 -11.89 1.62 6.74
CA SER A 90 -10.69 0.87 6.35
C SER A 90 -9.90 1.56 5.23
N ALA A 91 -10.57 2.14 4.24
CA ALA A 91 -9.89 2.84 3.15
C ALA A 91 -9.12 4.08 3.64
N VAL A 92 -9.71 4.85 4.57
CA VAL A 92 -9.04 6.01 5.19
C VAL A 92 -7.87 5.57 6.06
N VAL A 93 -8.07 4.56 6.91
CA VAL A 93 -7.02 4.03 7.78
C VAL A 93 -5.85 3.51 6.93
N LEU A 94 -6.14 2.79 5.85
CA LEU A 94 -5.12 2.26 4.95
C LEU A 94 -4.32 3.37 4.30
N ALA A 95 -4.98 4.40 3.75
CA ALA A 95 -4.29 5.56 3.16
C ALA A 95 -3.38 6.29 4.16
N LEU A 96 -3.81 6.40 5.42
CA LEU A 96 -2.98 7.00 6.49
C LEU A 96 -1.76 6.14 6.81
N VAL A 97 -1.92 4.81 6.87
CA VAL A 97 -0.81 3.88 7.11
C VAL A 97 0.19 3.91 5.95
N GLU A 98 -0.29 3.88 4.71
CA GLU A 98 0.55 3.95 3.51
C GLU A 98 1.33 5.28 3.45
N PHE A 99 0.69 6.40 3.79
CA PHE A 99 1.34 7.70 3.88
C PHE A 99 2.40 7.74 5.00
N ALA A 100 2.07 7.25 6.19
CA ALA A 100 3.00 7.21 7.30
C ALA A 100 4.22 6.34 6.99
N GLY A 101 4.01 5.18 6.35
CA GLY A 101 5.07 4.31 5.87
C GLY A 101 5.95 5.02 4.84
N TRP A 102 5.37 5.58 3.79
CA TRP A 102 6.12 6.35 2.79
C TRP A 102 6.97 7.47 3.42
N TRP A 103 6.39 8.22 4.36
CA TRP A 103 7.10 9.30 5.03
C TRP A 103 8.26 8.81 5.88
N GLN A 104 8.04 7.75 6.67
CA GLN A 104 9.08 7.15 7.51
C GLN A 104 10.26 6.68 6.67
N GLU A 105 10.00 5.95 5.58
CA GLU A 105 11.08 5.43 4.74
C GLU A 105 11.85 6.51 3.99
N LEU A 106 11.22 7.65 3.72
CA LEU A 106 11.91 8.79 3.13
C LEU A 106 12.95 9.35 4.10
N LEU A 107 12.61 9.45 5.38
CA LEU A 107 13.51 9.89 6.43
C LEU A 107 14.66 8.89 6.62
N ASP A 108 14.34 7.60 6.71
CA ASP A 108 15.33 6.55 6.95
C ASP A 108 16.30 6.37 5.78
N TRP A 109 15.80 6.45 4.55
CA TRP A 109 16.66 6.47 3.37
C TRP A 109 17.60 7.68 3.36
N GLY A 110 17.10 8.86 3.76
CA GLY A 110 17.91 10.07 3.90
C GLY A 110 18.99 9.96 4.97
N ASN A 111 18.65 9.37 6.13
CA ASN A 111 19.59 9.11 7.22
C ASN A 111 20.73 8.18 6.78
N VAL A 112 20.40 7.03 6.19
CA VAL A 112 21.39 6.06 5.70
C VAL A 112 22.34 6.67 4.66
N ASN A 113 21.82 7.55 3.79
CA ASN A 113 22.65 8.22 2.80
C ASN A 113 23.61 9.22 3.45
N ARG A 114 23.14 9.99 4.45
CA ARG A 114 24.01 10.92 5.21
C ARG A 114 25.14 10.19 5.92
N GLU A 115 24.82 9.11 6.63
CA GLU A 115 25.82 8.27 7.32
C GLU A 115 26.85 7.68 6.35
N SER A 116 26.41 7.29 5.15
CA SER A 116 27.34 6.78 4.13
C SER A 116 28.29 7.87 3.59
N LEU A 117 27.86 9.14 3.60
CA LEU A 117 28.67 10.27 3.12
C LEU A 117 29.66 10.74 4.20
N SER A 118 29.23 10.83 5.47
CA SER A 118 30.13 11.17 6.58
C SER A 118 31.25 10.13 6.73
N ALA A 119 30.93 8.85 6.52
CA ALA A 119 31.91 7.77 6.51
C ALA A 119 32.99 7.92 5.44
N VAL A 120 32.61 8.41 4.25
CA VAL A 120 33.53 8.64 3.12
C VAL A 120 34.37 9.90 3.36
N ASN A 121 33.79 10.93 3.97
CA ASN A 121 34.45 12.21 4.23
C ASN A 121 35.35 12.21 5.48
N GLY A 122 35.31 11.15 6.31
CA GLY A 122 36.11 11.06 7.53
C GLY A 122 35.61 11.94 8.67
N GLU A 123 34.34 12.32 8.64
CA GLU A 123 33.68 13.11 9.68
C GLU A 123 33.11 12.15 10.74
N TRP A 124 33.92 11.80 11.74
CA TRP A 124 33.54 10.95 12.88
C TRP A 124 33.79 11.67 14.20
#